data_AF-A0A1V5BYE0-F1
#
_entry.id   AF-A0A1V5BYE0-F1
#
_cell.length_a   1.000
_cell.length_b   1.000
_cell.length_c   1.000
_cell.angle_alpha   90.00
_cell.angle_beta   90.00
_cell.angle_gamma   90.00
#
_symmetry.space_group_name_H-M   'P 1'
#
loop_
_entity.id
_entity.type
_entity.pdbx_description
1 polymer ?
#
loop_
_entity_poly.entity_id
_entity_poly.type
_entity_poly.pdbx_seq_one_letter_code
_entity_poly.pdbx_strand_id
1 'polypeptide(L)'
;MARAKEAGKIISGLKQAVVRYDANRCVELSRVALEKGITADYAVEKGLSAGMARVNELYRTQKYCLSELLVCVDALKAGLEVFRPHIRSKAVMRTVSYL
;
A
#
# COMPACT_ATOMS: atom_id res chain seq x y z
N MET A 1 2.20 17.79 18.75
CA MET A 1 2.44 16.34 18.92
C MET A 1 1.28 15.42 18.49
N ALA A 2 0.03 15.91 18.34
CA ALA A 2 -1.11 15.06 17.95
C ALA A 2 -1.08 14.52 16.49
N ARG A 3 -0.67 15.35 15.52
CA ARG A 3 -0.64 14.98 14.09
C ARG A 3 0.24 13.75 13.77
N ALA A 4 1.37 13.60 14.45
CA ALA A 4 2.27 12.46 14.24
C ALA A 4 1.65 11.13 14.67
N LYS A 5 0.83 11.15 15.73
CA LYS A 5 0.16 9.95 16.25
C LYS A 5 -0.97 9.47 15.32
N GLU A 6 -1.70 10.41 14.71
CA GLU A 6 -2.71 10.09 13.69
C GLU A 6 -2.08 9.51 12.42
N ALA A 7 -0.97 10.09 11.94
CA ALA A 7 -0.27 9.57 10.78
C ALA A 7 0.17 8.11 10.99
N GLY A 8 0.73 7.80 12.17
CA GLY A 8 1.10 6.43 12.54
C GLY A 8 -0.08 5.46 12.55
N LYS A 9 -1.29 5.90 12.95
CA LYS A 9 -2.50 5.07 12.91
C LYS A 9 -2.93 4.76 11.47
N ILE A 10 -2.88 5.74 10.57
CA ILE A 10 -3.24 5.55 9.16
C ILE A 10 -2.27 4.58 8.48
N ILE A 11 -0.97 4.76 8.73
CA ILE A 11 0.09 3.87 8.20
C ILE A 11 -0.07 2.44 8.72
N SER A 12 -0.30 2.27 10.03
CA SER A 12 -0.56 0.96 10.63
C SER A 12 -1.84 0.32 10.08
N GLY A 13 -2.87 1.15 9.84
CA GLY A 13 -4.10 0.73 9.19
C GLY A 13 -3.86 0.22 7.76
N LEU A 14 -3.07 0.94 6.96
CA LEU A 14 -2.70 0.53 5.60
C LEU A 14 -1.99 -0.83 5.61
N LYS A 15 -1.04 -1.00 6.54
CA LYS A 15 -0.35 -2.28 6.73
C LYS A 15 -1.33 -3.42 7.01
N GLN A 16 -2.28 -3.20 7.93
CA GLN A 16 -3.26 -4.21 8.28
C GLN A 16 -4.25 -4.50 7.16
N ALA A 17 -4.67 -3.47 6.40
CA ALA A 17 -5.56 -3.62 5.27
C ALA A 17 -4.95 -4.54 4.19
N VAL A 18 -3.66 -4.37 3.88
CA VAL A 18 -2.93 -5.25 2.96
C VAL A 18 -2.92 -6.70 3.47
N VAL A 19 -2.56 -6.89 4.74
CA VAL A 19 -2.51 -8.24 5.36
C VAL A 19 -3.91 -8.88 5.44
N ARG A 20 -4.97 -8.08 5.58
CA ARG A 20 -6.35 -8.56 5.65
C ARG A 20 -7.04 -8.70 4.30
N TYR A 21 -6.32 -8.55 3.19
CA TYR A 21 -6.87 -8.59 1.83
C TYR A 21 -7.93 -7.51 1.55
N ASP A 22 -7.90 -6.40 2.30
CA ASP A 22 -8.93 -5.37 2.25
C ASP A 22 -8.50 -4.22 1.33
N ALA A 23 -8.79 -4.39 0.04
CA ALA A 23 -8.49 -3.41 -0.99
C ALA A 23 -9.27 -2.09 -0.78
N ASN A 24 -10.53 -2.19 -0.37
CA ASN A 24 -11.37 -1.02 -0.10
C ASN A 24 -10.76 -0.18 1.03
N ARG A 25 -10.37 -0.84 2.13
CA ARG A 25 -9.75 -0.16 3.25
C ARG A 25 -8.38 0.44 2.91
N CYS A 26 -7.62 -0.22 2.03
CA CYS A 26 -6.39 0.36 1.49
C CYS A 26 -6.67 1.69 0.77
N VAL A 27 -7.66 1.71 -0.13
CA VAL A 27 -8.06 2.91 -0.89
C VAL A 27 -8.54 4.03 0.04
N GLU A 28 -9.42 3.72 1.00
CA GLU A 28 -9.92 4.68 1.97
C GLU A 28 -8.78 5.31 2.78
N LEU A 29 -7.92 4.49 3.37
CA LEU A 29 -6.81 4.97 4.19
C LEU A 29 -5.77 5.74 3.38
N SER A 30 -5.56 5.37 2.10
CA SER A 30 -4.71 6.14 1.20
C SER A 30 -5.24 7.56 0.97
N ARG A 31 -6.56 7.71 0.79
CA ARG A 31 -7.20 9.03 0.67
C ARG A 31 -7.07 9.84 1.96
N VAL A 32 -7.38 9.21 3.10
CA VAL A 32 -7.24 9.85 4.41
C VAL A 32 -5.80 10.27 4.68
N ALA A 33 -4.81 9.47 4.25
CA ALA A 33 -3.40 9.83 4.35
C ALA A 33 -3.09 11.13 3.59
N LEU A 34 -3.56 11.25 2.35
CA LEU A 34 -3.40 12.44 1.52
C LEU A 34 -4.12 13.66 2.13
N GLU A 35 -5.36 13.50 2.60
CA GLU A 35 -6.13 14.57 3.27
C GLU A 35 -5.45 15.08 4.55
N LYS A 36 -4.77 14.19 5.28
CA LYS A 36 -4.03 14.53 6.49
C LYS A 36 -2.65 15.13 6.20
N GLY A 37 -2.27 15.25 4.92
CA GLY A 37 -0.98 15.80 4.49
C GLY A 37 0.19 14.80 4.61
N ILE A 38 -0.09 13.50 4.68
CA ILE A 38 0.93 12.47 4.61
C ILE A 38 1.36 12.33 3.15
N THR A 39 2.66 12.35 2.89
CA THR A 39 3.19 12.15 1.54
C THR A 39 2.91 10.73 1.07
N ALA A 40 2.47 10.61 -0.17
CA ALA A 40 2.19 9.33 -0.81
C ALA A 40 3.38 8.36 -0.72
N ASP A 41 4.59 8.87 -0.94
CA ASP A 41 5.84 8.12 -0.83
C ASP A 41 6.02 7.50 0.57
N TYR A 42 5.82 8.29 1.63
CA TYR A 42 5.90 7.82 3.01
C TYR A 42 4.81 6.80 3.34
N ALA A 43 3.59 7.01 2.86
CA ALA A 43 2.49 6.08 3.06
C ALA A 43 2.71 4.73 2.34
N VAL A 44 3.31 4.76 1.15
CA VAL A 44 3.69 3.56 0.40
C VAL A 44 4.83 2.82 1.10
N GLU A 45 5.91 3.51 1.45
CA GLU A 45 7.10 2.88 2.04
C GLU A 45 6.82 2.34 3.45
N LYS A 46 6.19 3.14 4.32
CA LYS A 46 5.94 2.74 5.70
C LYS A 46 4.63 1.98 5.91
N GLY A 47 3.67 2.10 5.00
CA GLY A 47 2.36 1.44 5.08
C GLY A 47 2.27 0.20 4.18
N LEU A 48 2.17 0.42 2.87
CA LEU A 48 1.93 -0.65 1.88
C LEU A 48 3.10 -1.64 1.81
N SER A 49 4.34 -1.15 1.69
CA SER A 49 5.54 -1.99 1.61
C SER A 49 5.80 -2.76 2.91
N ALA A 50 5.60 -2.11 4.06
CA ALA A 50 5.65 -2.78 5.36
C ALA A 50 4.54 -3.84 5.53
N GLY A 51 3.38 -3.65 4.90
CA GLY A 51 2.32 -4.64 4.77
C GLY A 51 2.78 -5.85 3.98
N MET A 52 3.34 -5.60 2.80
CA MET A 52 3.86 -6.66 1.94
C MET A 52 4.98 -7.46 2.59
N ALA A 53 5.87 -6.81 3.35
CA ALA A 53 6.90 -7.51 4.12
C ALA A 53 6.28 -8.51 5.12
N ARG A 54 5.17 -8.15 5.76
CA ARG A 54 4.46 -9.04 6.68
C ARG A 54 3.74 -10.17 5.95
N VAL A 55 3.11 -9.88 4.82
CA VAL A 55 2.48 -10.90 3.96
C VAL A 55 3.53 -11.90 3.46
N ASN A 56 4.71 -11.42 3.05
CA ASN A 56 5.84 -12.27 2.65
C ASN A 56 6.31 -13.18 3.80
N GLU A 57 6.34 -12.69 5.02
CA GLU A 57 6.66 -13.52 6.19
C GLU A 57 5.59 -14.60 6.43
N LEU A 58 4.31 -14.26 6.27
CA LEU A 58 3.19 -15.21 6.35
C LEU A 58 3.27 -16.27 5.25
N TYR A 59 3.65 -15.87 4.03
CA TYR A 59 3.93 -16.80 2.93
C TYR A 59 5.12 -17.71 3.24
N ARG A 60 6.24 -17.17 3.73
CA ARG A 60 7.43 -17.95 4.13
C ARG A 60 7.15 -18.93 5.27
N THR A 61 6.28 -18.57 6.19
CA THR A 61 5.84 -19.44 7.30
C THR A 61 4.74 -20.43 6.89
N GLN A 62 4.44 -20.53 5.57
CA GLN A 62 3.39 -21.36 4.99
C GLN A 62 1.99 -21.09 5.57
N LYS A 63 1.78 -19.91 6.15
CA LYS A 63 0.47 -19.48 6.64
C LYS A 63 -0.41 -18.96 5.53
N TYR A 64 0.19 -18.38 4.48
CA TYR A 64 -0.49 -17.94 3.26
C TYR A 64 -0.09 -18.78 2.06
N CYS A 65 -1.06 -19.07 1.20
CA CYS A 65 -0.82 -19.67 -0.10
C CYS A 65 -0.47 -18.61 -1.15
N LEU A 66 0.01 -19.05 -2.32
CA LEU A 66 0.30 -18.15 -3.46
C LEU A 66 -0.95 -17.33 -3.87
N SER A 67 -2.13 -17.95 -3.86
CA SER A 67 -3.39 -17.29 -4.20
C SER A 67 -3.70 -16.13 -3.25
N GLU A 68 -3.51 -16.35 -1.95
CA GLU A 68 -3.68 -15.32 -0.93
C GLU A 68 -2.67 -14.18 -1.10
N LEU A 69 -1.40 -14.52 -1.32
CA LEU A 69 -0.36 -13.54 -1.60
C LEU A 69 -0.72 -12.65 -2.81
N LEU A 70 -1.26 -13.23 -3.89
CA LEU A 70 -1.69 -12.49 -5.07
C LEU A 70 -2.85 -11.52 -4.75
N VAL A 71 -3.82 -11.91 -3.92
CA VAL A 71 -4.89 -11.02 -3.48
C VAL A 71 -4.33 -9.84 -2.66
N CYS A 72 -3.37 -10.08 -1.75
CA CYS A 72 -2.67 -8.99 -1.05
C CYS A 72 -1.98 -8.03 -2.02
N VAL A 73 -1.36 -8.57 -3.07
CA VAL A 73 -0.67 -7.76 -4.10
C VAL A 73 -1.67 -6.87 -4.85
N ASP A 74 -2.85 -7.40 -5.21
CA ASP A 74 -3.88 -6.59 -5.88
C ASP A 74 -4.48 -5.54 -4.95
N ALA A 75 -4.71 -5.87 -3.67
CA ALA A 75 -5.13 -4.88 -2.67
C ALA A 75 -4.08 -3.77 -2.48
N LEU A 76 -2.80 -4.13 -2.44
CA LEU A 76 -1.68 -3.17 -2.38
C LEU A 76 -1.67 -2.27 -3.61
N LYS A 77 -1.83 -2.84 -4.82
CA LYS A 77 -1.90 -2.08 -6.06
C LYS A 77 -3.08 -1.11 -6.07
N ALA A 78 -4.26 -1.53 -5.60
CA ALA A 78 -5.42 -0.66 -5.48
C ALA A 78 -5.15 0.54 -4.56
N GLY A 79 -4.49 0.30 -3.41
CA GLY A 79 -4.04 1.38 -2.52
C GLY A 79 -3.00 2.31 -3.16
N LEU A 80 -2.09 1.74 -3.96
CA LEU A 80 -1.06 2.47 -4.70
C LEU A 80 -1.62 3.31 -5.85
N GLU A 81 -2.69 2.85 -6.51
CA GLU A 81 -3.39 3.57 -7.58
C GLU A 81 -3.95 4.91 -7.10
N VAL A 82 -4.36 5.01 -5.83
CA VAL A 82 -4.79 6.27 -5.20
C VAL A 82 -3.62 7.25 -5.07
N PHE A 83 -2.44 6.73 -4.72
CA PHE A 83 -1.24 7.52 -4.58
C PHE A 83 -0.63 7.90 -5.93
N ARG A 84 -0.82 7.08 -6.97
CA ARG A 84 -0.30 7.24 -8.33
C ARG A 84 -0.49 8.65 -8.94
N PRO A 85 -1.69 9.27 -8.93
CA PRO A 85 -1.86 10.63 -9.45
C PRO A 85 -1.19 11.72 -8.58
N HIS A 86 -0.91 11.43 -7.31
CA HIS A 86 -0.26 12.37 -6.37
C HIS A 86 1.26 12.19 -6.33
N ILE A 87 1.76 10.99 -6.63
CA ILE A 87 3.18 10.71 -6.91
C ILE A 87 3.43 11.22 -8.32
N ARG A 88 3.64 12.53 -8.40
CA ARG A 88 3.91 13.28 -9.63
C ARG A 88 4.83 12.46 -10.55
N SER A 89 4.23 11.95 -11.63
CA SER A 89 4.83 11.28 -12.78
C SER A 89 6.32 11.57 -12.95
N LYS A 90 7.16 10.70 -12.37
CA LYS A 90 8.57 10.55 -12.75
C LYS A 90 8.88 9.15 -13.27
N ALA A 91 7.86 8.32 -13.47
CA ALA A 91 7.96 7.11 -14.26
C ALA A 91 7.40 7.42 -15.65
N VAL A 92 8.24 8.11 -16.43
CA VAL A 92 8.19 8.08 -17.90
C VAL A 92 7.81 6.67 -18.34
N MET A 93 6.67 6.59 -19.02
CA MET A 93 6.45 5.85 -20.25
C MET A 93 7.72 5.11 -20.74
N ARG A 94 8.03 3.95 -20.18
CA ARG A 94 8.93 2.97 -20.81
C ARG A 94 8.03 2.00 -21.55
N THR A 95 7.64 2.46 -22.73
CA THR A 95 7.64 1.71 -23.97
C THR A 95 7.51 0.19 -23.80
N VAL A 96 6.28 -0.30 -23.94
CA VAL A 96 6.08 -1.65 -24.45
C VAL A 96 6.53 -1.62 -25.91
N SER A 97 7.79 -2.00 -26.15
CA SER A 97 8.26 -2.41 -27.47
C SER A 97 8.29 -3.92 -27.45
N TYR A 98 7.15 -4.54 -27.78
CA TYR A 98 7.14 -5.88 -28.35
C TYR A 98 7.29 -5.72 -29.86
N LEU A 99 8.53 -5.50 -30.29
CA LEU A 99 9.05 -5.88 -31.61
C LEU A 99 10.06 -6.98 -31.35
#